data_AF-B9Y318-F1
#
_entry.id   AF-B9Y318-F1
#
_cell.length_a   1.000
_cell.length_b   1.000
_cell.length_c   1.000
_cell.angle_alpha   90.00
_cell.angle_beta   90.00
_cell.angle_gamma   90.00
#
_symmetry.space_group_name_H-M   'P 1'
#
loop_
_entity.id
_entity.type
_entity.pdbx_description
1 polymer ?
#
loop_
_entity_poly.entity_id
_entity_poly.type
_entity_poly.pdbx_seq_one_letter_code
_entity_poly.pdbx_strand_id
1 'polypeptide(L)'
;SRSGNRFSRNDYIEGVKTLIERRFVETTSTMSREWYASFMAESPCPKCGGKRLNEMALSVRVGGKNIYEWTTMSVIQALDFMKNLQLDPMRAEIARLVIKEIVSRLTFLKDVGLEYLTLDRLAGRCPAARRSGSGWRRRSARS
;
A
#
# COMPACT_ATOMS: atom_id res chain seq x y z
N SER A 1 -24.45 -35.72 53.20
CA SER A 1 -23.45 -35.46 52.15
C SER A 1 -24.09 -34.71 51.01
N ARG A 2 -23.74 -33.43 50.78
CA ARG A 2 -24.31 -32.61 49.70
C ARG A 2 -23.65 -33.02 48.37
N SER A 3 -24.32 -33.85 47.59
CA SER A 3 -23.90 -34.21 46.23
C SER A 3 -24.02 -32.98 45.33
N GLY A 4 -22.88 -32.34 45.05
CA GLY A 4 -22.80 -31.19 44.15
C GLY A 4 -23.11 -31.59 42.71
N ASN A 5 -24.24 -31.14 42.20
CA ASN A 5 -24.63 -31.33 40.81
C ASN A 5 -23.65 -30.56 39.91
N ARG A 6 -22.80 -31.24 39.13
CA ARG A 6 -21.98 -30.61 38.10
C ARG A 6 -22.77 -30.53 36.80
N PHE A 7 -23.04 -29.31 36.35
CA PHE A 7 -23.54 -29.06 35.00
C PHE A 7 -22.34 -28.93 34.06
N SER A 8 -22.15 -29.89 33.16
CA SER A 8 -21.21 -29.78 32.04
C SER A 8 -21.96 -29.35 30.79
N ARG A 9 -21.64 -28.16 30.26
CA ARG A 9 -22.13 -27.67 28.97
C ARG A 9 -20.95 -27.56 28.02
N ASN A 10 -21.01 -28.30 26.91
CA ASN A 10 -20.03 -28.17 25.84
C ASN A 10 -20.56 -27.14 24.84
N ASP A 11 -20.22 -25.87 25.05
CA ASP A 11 -20.41 -24.83 24.04
C ASP A 11 -19.15 -24.73 23.17
N TYR A 12 -19.33 -24.48 21.87
CA TYR A 12 -18.22 -24.22 20.97
C TYR A 12 -17.65 -22.83 21.26
N ILE A 13 -16.41 -22.77 21.74
CA ILE A 13 -15.68 -21.52 21.94
C ILE A 13 -14.86 -21.26 20.68
N GLU A 14 -15.16 -20.17 19.98
CA GLU A 14 -14.34 -19.75 18.84
C GLU A 14 -12.91 -19.37 19.29
N GLY A 15 -11.91 -19.65 18.45
CA GLY A 15 -10.53 -19.28 18.74
C GLY A 15 -10.35 -17.76 18.85
N VAL A 16 -9.46 -17.32 19.75
CA VAL A 16 -9.20 -15.89 20.03
C VAL A 16 -8.86 -15.09 18.75
N LYS A 17 -8.09 -15.68 17.84
CA LYS A 17 -7.76 -15.06 16.54
C LYS A 17 -9.01 -14.79 15.70
N THR A 18 -9.85 -15.80 15.51
CA THR A 18 -11.09 -15.72 14.71
C THR A 18 -12.06 -14.71 15.33
N LEU A 19 -12.16 -14.69 16.66
CA LEU A 19 -12.94 -13.69 17.40
C LEU A 19 -12.47 -12.27 17.06
N ILE A 20 -11.17 -11.99 17.16
CA ILE A 20 -10.61 -10.66 16.89
C ILE A 20 -10.83 -10.24 15.43
N GLU A 21 -10.56 -11.13 14.46
CA GLU A 21 -10.75 -10.86 13.04
C GLU A 21 -12.21 -10.52 12.71
N ARG A 22 -13.13 -11.33 13.21
CA ARG A 22 -14.58 -11.15 13.00
C ARG A 22 -15.06 -9.85 13.65
N ARG A 23 -14.71 -9.61 14.92
CA ARG A 23 -15.11 -8.39 15.64
C ARG A 23 -14.58 -7.13 14.98
N PHE A 24 -13.36 -7.15 14.43
CA PHE A 24 -12.83 -6.02 13.67
C PHE A 24 -13.67 -5.68 12.43
N VAL A 25 -14.18 -6.69 11.72
CA VAL A 25 -15.01 -6.49 10.52
C VAL A 25 -16.41 -6.01 10.88
N GLU A 26 -17.05 -6.64 11.87
CA GLU A 26 -18.43 -6.35 12.29
C GLU A 26 -18.57 -5.01 13.03
N THR A 27 -17.54 -4.58 13.76
CA THR A 27 -17.65 -3.39 14.60
C THR A 27 -17.74 -2.11 13.78
N THR A 28 -18.80 -1.34 14.02
CA THR A 28 -19.05 -0.02 13.40
C THR A 28 -18.41 1.13 14.18
N SER A 29 -18.11 0.95 15.47
CA SER A 29 -17.47 1.96 16.33
C SER A 29 -15.98 2.11 16.02
N THR A 30 -15.53 3.36 15.89
CA THR A 30 -14.13 3.72 15.61
C THR A 30 -13.19 3.29 16.74
N MET A 31 -13.53 3.59 17.99
CA MET A 31 -12.72 3.29 19.17
C MET A 31 -12.46 1.78 19.31
N SER A 32 -13.50 0.97 19.13
CA SER A 32 -13.38 -0.48 19.19
C SER A 32 -12.56 -1.04 18.03
N ARG A 33 -12.70 -0.46 16.82
CA ARG A 33 -11.93 -0.87 15.64
C ARG A 33 -10.43 -0.59 15.82
N GLU A 34 -10.08 0.54 16.41
CA GLU A 34 -8.69 0.90 16.73
C GLU A 34 -8.09 -0.04 17.79
N TRP A 35 -8.87 -0.39 18.81
CA TRP A 35 -8.44 -1.36 19.82
C TRP A 35 -8.13 -2.73 19.22
N TYR A 36 -9.03 -3.27 18.37
CA TYR A 36 -8.76 -4.53 17.66
C TYR A 36 -7.59 -4.42 16.67
N ALA A 37 -7.43 -3.26 16.01
CA ALA A 37 -6.32 -3.03 15.09
C ALA A 37 -4.95 -3.04 15.79
N SER A 38 -4.87 -2.74 17.09
CA SER A 38 -3.61 -2.80 17.85
C SER A 38 -3.00 -4.21 17.91
N PHE A 39 -3.82 -5.25 17.73
CA PHE A 39 -3.38 -6.64 17.66
C PHE A 39 -3.11 -7.13 16.24
N MET A 40 -3.24 -6.26 15.23
CA MET A 40 -3.07 -6.59 13.82
C MET A 40 -1.81 -5.93 13.25
N ALA A 41 -1.19 -6.60 12.27
CA ALA A 41 -0.05 -6.07 11.53
C ALA A 41 -0.38 -5.95 10.04
N GLU A 42 0.21 -4.96 9.38
CA GLU A 42 0.13 -4.84 7.93
C GLU A 42 0.94 -5.96 7.26
N SER A 43 0.32 -6.68 6.33
CA SER A 43 0.97 -7.67 5.48
C SER A 43 0.75 -7.32 4.00
N PRO A 44 1.67 -7.73 3.10
CA PRO A 44 1.46 -7.54 1.67
C PRO A 44 0.20 -8.29 1.22
N CYS A 45 -0.61 -7.63 0.39
CA CYS A 45 -1.81 -8.25 -0.13
C CYS A 45 -1.45 -9.49 -0.98
N PRO A 46 -2.04 -10.67 -0.72
CA PRO A 46 -1.69 -11.90 -1.44
C PRO A 46 -2.08 -11.84 -2.92
N LYS A 47 -3.10 -11.04 -3.28
CA LYS A 47 -3.56 -10.91 -4.67
C LYS A 47 -2.61 -10.09 -5.55
N CYS A 48 -2.15 -8.95 -5.06
CA CYS A 48 -1.29 -8.05 -5.85
C CYS A 48 0.17 -8.06 -5.41
N GLY A 49 0.54 -8.84 -4.40
CA GLY A 49 1.89 -8.89 -3.84
C GLY A 49 2.37 -7.55 -3.26
N GLY A 50 1.44 -6.66 -2.89
CA GLY A 50 1.78 -5.30 -2.44
C GLY A 50 1.86 -4.25 -3.55
N LYS A 51 1.66 -4.61 -4.83
CA LYS A 51 1.75 -3.69 -5.98
C LYS A 51 0.61 -2.67 -6.09
N ARG A 52 -0.51 -2.91 -5.39
CA ARG A 52 -1.72 -2.05 -5.34
C ARG A 52 -2.41 -1.79 -6.68
N LEU A 53 -1.99 -2.47 -7.74
CA LEU A 53 -2.52 -2.34 -9.09
C LEU A 53 -3.16 -3.64 -9.55
N ASN A 54 -4.07 -3.54 -10.52
CA ASN A 54 -4.63 -4.69 -11.22
C ASN A 54 -3.62 -5.23 -12.25
N GLU A 55 -3.88 -6.44 -12.74
CA GLU A 55 -2.98 -7.12 -13.69
C GLU A 55 -2.87 -6.36 -15.03
N MET A 56 -3.99 -5.78 -15.51
CA MET A 56 -4.02 -4.98 -16.74
C MET A 56 -3.12 -3.73 -16.67
N ALA A 57 -3.05 -3.05 -15.52
CA ALA A 57 -2.14 -1.93 -15.35
C ALA A 57 -0.67 -2.39 -15.29
N LEU A 58 -0.40 -3.56 -14.70
CA LEU A 58 0.94 -4.13 -14.62
C LEU A 58 1.45 -4.71 -15.95
N SER A 59 0.55 -5.01 -16.89
CA SER A 59 0.94 -5.44 -18.24
C SER A 59 1.41 -4.30 -19.13
N VAL A 60 1.06 -3.05 -18.84
CA VAL A 60 1.53 -1.89 -19.60
C VAL A 60 3.00 -1.62 -19.29
N ARG A 61 3.83 -1.54 -20.33
CA ARG A 61 5.28 -1.33 -20.22
C ARG A 61 5.72 -0.11 -21.03
N VAL A 62 6.63 0.65 -20.45
CA VAL A 62 7.33 1.78 -21.08
C VAL A 62 8.82 1.53 -20.91
N GLY A 63 9.61 1.57 -21.99
CA GLY A 63 11.05 1.27 -21.92
C GLY A 63 11.37 -0.10 -21.30
N GLY A 64 10.50 -1.09 -21.52
CA GLY A 64 10.66 -2.44 -20.99
C GLY A 64 10.21 -2.66 -19.54
N LYS A 65 9.79 -1.62 -18.81
CA LYS A 65 9.38 -1.69 -17.40
C LYS A 65 7.93 -1.33 -17.21
N ASN A 66 7.26 -2.00 -16.26
CA ASN A 66 5.92 -1.59 -15.83
C ASN A 66 5.99 -0.46 -14.80
N ILE A 67 4.83 0.14 -14.50
CA ILE A 67 4.74 1.26 -13.56
C ILE A 67 5.26 0.92 -12.16
N TYR A 68 5.01 -0.30 -11.67
CA TYR A 68 5.44 -0.72 -10.32
C TYR A 68 6.95 -0.90 -10.24
N GLU A 69 7.56 -1.50 -11.27
CA GLU A 69 9.01 -1.66 -11.38
C GLU A 69 9.71 -0.30 -11.40
N TRP A 70 9.14 0.68 -12.10
CA TRP A 70 9.68 2.03 -12.13
C TRP A 70 9.52 2.76 -10.79
N THR A 71 8.37 2.67 -10.13
CA THR A 71 8.17 3.34 -8.82
C THR A 71 8.97 2.71 -7.67
N THR A 72 9.40 1.45 -7.82
CA THR A 72 10.21 0.75 -6.82
C THR A 72 11.70 1.09 -6.94
N MET A 73 12.12 1.75 -8.01
CA MET A 73 13.49 2.26 -8.14
C MET A 73 13.76 3.42 -7.20
N SER A 74 15.05 3.65 -6.88
CA SER A 74 15.45 4.89 -6.24
C SER A 74 15.22 6.08 -7.16
N VAL A 75 15.07 7.28 -6.60
CA VAL A 75 14.89 8.52 -7.40
C VAL A 75 16.03 8.71 -8.39
N ILE A 76 17.28 8.40 -8.03
CA ILE A 76 18.43 8.45 -8.95
C ILE A 76 18.21 7.52 -10.15
N GLN A 77 17.91 6.26 -9.89
CA GLN A 77 17.69 5.26 -10.93
C GLN A 77 16.49 5.62 -11.81
N ALA A 78 15.41 6.12 -11.22
CA ALA A 78 14.22 6.56 -11.96
C ALA A 78 14.54 7.77 -12.87
N LEU A 79 15.36 8.70 -12.39
CA LEU A 79 15.81 9.86 -13.15
C LEU A 79 16.71 9.46 -14.32
N ASP A 80 17.66 8.55 -14.09
CA ASP A 80 18.53 8.02 -15.15
C ASP A 80 17.74 7.22 -16.18
N PHE A 81 16.74 6.45 -15.75
CA PHE A 81 15.82 5.75 -16.64
C PHE A 81 15.06 6.73 -17.55
N MET A 82 14.50 7.80 -16.98
CA MET A 82 13.75 8.80 -17.76
C MET A 82 14.62 9.57 -18.75
N LYS A 83 15.88 9.85 -18.40
CA LYS A 83 16.84 10.52 -19.30
C LYS A 83 17.27 9.64 -20.48
N ASN A 84 17.37 8.34 -20.27
CA ASN A 84 17.81 7.39 -21.29
C ASN A 84 16.64 6.71 -22.03
N LEU A 85 15.40 7.11 -21.74
CA LEU A 85 14.21 6.50 -22.32
C LEU A 85 14.12 6.79 -23.82
N GLN A 86 14.25 5.75 -24.63
CA GLN A 86 14.04 5.83 -26.07
C GLN A 86 12.58 5.56 -26.41
N LEU A 87 11.93 6.49 -27.09
CA LEU A 87 10.57 6.37 -27.58
C LEU A 87 10.54 6.60 -29.08
N ASP A 88 9.53 6.01 -29.72
CA ASP A 88 9.20 6.33 -31.11
C ASP A 88 8.97 7.85 -31.27
N PRO A 89 9.39 8.49 -32.37
CA PRO A 89 9.29 9.93 -32.56
C PRO A 89 7.89 10.49 -32.32
N MET A 90 6.84 9.78 -32.74
CA MET A 90 5.45 10.22 -32.53
C MET A 90 5.08 10.21 -31.03
N ARG A 91 5.48 9.14 -30.32
CA ARG A 91 5.21 9.00 -28.88
C ARG A 91 6.03 9.99 -28.06
N ALA A 92 7.26 10.25 -28.49
CA ALA A 92 8.16 11.22 -27.86
C ALA A 92 7.56 12.63 -27.90
N GLU A 93 6.97 13.04 -29.03
CA GLU A 93 6.36 14.37 -29.14
C GLU A 93 5.14 14.51 -28.22
N ILE A 94 4.26 13.49 -28.18
CA ILE A 94 3.08 13.48 -27.30
C ILE A 94 3.51 13.52 -25.81
N ALA A 95 4.55 12.75 -25.45
CA ALA A 95 5.00 12.61 -24.07
C ALA A 95 5.99 13.69 -23.62
N ARG A 96 6.44 14.57 -24.52
CA ARG A 96 7.53 15.54 -24.29
C ARG A 96 7.33 16.38 -23.02
N LEU A 97 6.15 16.95 -22.85
CA LEU A 97 5.81 17.78 -21.68
C LEU A 97 5.77 16.96 -20.40
N VAL A 98 5.21 15.75 -20.46
CA VAL A 98 5.10 14.85 -19.31
C VAL A 98 6.48 14.39 -18.84
N ILE A 99 7.35 13.99 -19.77
CA ILE A 99 8.73 13.58 -19.46
C ILE A 99 9.50 14.73 -18.83
N LYS A 100 9.39 15.94 -19.39
CA LYS A 100 10.05 17.14 -18.84
C LYS A 100 9.63 17.42 -17.40
N GLU A 101 8.33 17.33 -17.10
CA GLU A 101 7.81 17.56 -15.74
C GLU A 101 8.26 16.46 -14.76
N ILE A 102 8.24 15.19 -15.18
CA ILE A 102 8.73 14.08 -14.34
C ILE A 102 10.21 14.28 -14.00
N VAL A 103 11.05 14.58 -15.00
CA VAL A 103 12.48 14.81 -14.79
C VAL A 103 12.71 16.02 -13.87
N SER A 104 11.94 17.10 -14.04
CA SER A 104 12.01 18.28 -13.16
C SER A 104 11.74 17.92 -11.69
N ARG A 105 10.69 17.16 -11.41
CA ARG A 105 10.34 16.73 -10.04
C ARG A 105 11.35 15.77 -9.43
N LEU A 106 11.85 14.82 -10.22
CA LEU A 106 12.89 13.89 -9.74
C LEU A 106 14.19 14.64 -9.46
N THR A 107 14.52 15.65 -10.26
CA THR A 107 15.70 16.50 -10.04
C THR A 107 15.53 17.32 -8.76
N PHE A 108 14.36 17.91 -8.53
CA PHE A 108 14.07 18.59 -7.27
C PHE A 108 14.24 17.67 -6.04
N LEU A 109 13.72 16.43 -6.10
CA LEU A 109 13.90 15.46 -5.02
C LEU A 109 15.38 15.10 -4.80
N LYS A 110 16.17 15.09 -5.88
CA LYS A 110 17.61 14.91 -5.82
C LYS A 110 18.29 16.08 -5.12
N ASP A 111 17.96 17.31 -5.52
CA ASP A 111 18.57 18.53 -4.99
C ASP A 111 18.29 18.73 -3.49
N VAL A 112 17.16 18.24 -2.99
CA VAL A 112 16.80 18.25 -1.55
C VAL A 112 17.48 17.11 -0.77
N GLY A 113 18.19 16.20 -1.45
CA GLY A 113 18.90 15.08 -0.83
C GLY A 113 18.05 13.86 -0.51
N LEU A 114 16.90 13.69 -1.18
CA LEU A 114 15.99 12.54 -1.00
C LEU A 114 16.17 11.46 -2.08
N GLU A 115 17.32 11.48 -2.75
CA GLU A 115 17.63 10.71 -3.94
C GLU A 115 17.70 9.17 -3.72
N TYR A 116 17.93 8.74 -2.48
CA TYR A 116 17.97 7.34 -2.08
C TYR A 116 16.59 6.71 -1.86
N LEU A 117 15.53 7.51 -1.85
CA LEU A 117 14.16 7.04 -1.62
C LEU A 117 13.57 6.42 -2.89
N THR A 118 12.62 5.50 -2.69
CA THR A 118 11.78 4.95 -3.75
C THR A 118 10.44 5.68 -3.80
N LEU A 119 9.84 5.78 -4.99
CA LEU A 119 8.55 6.47 -5.18
C LEU A 119 7.36 5.69 -4.59
N ASP A 120 7.47 4.36 -4.50
CA ASP A 120 6.46 3.48 -3.87
C ASP A 120 6.42 3.61 -2.33
N ARG A 121 7.39 4.31 -1.72
CA ARG A 121 7.47 4.44 -0.26
C ARG A 121 6.21 5.11 0.29
N LEU A 122 5.57 4.43 1.25
CA LEU A 122 4.45 4.99 2.02
C LEU A 122 4.83 6.30 2.70
N ALA A 123 4.15 7.38 2.33
CA ALA A 123 4.34 8.72 2.91
C ALA A 123 4.18 8.72 4.44
N GLY A 124 3.30 7.88 5.00
CA GLY A 124 3.05 7.78 6.45
C GLY A 124 4.21 7.26 7.32
N ARG A 125 5.29 6.74 6.71
CA ARG A 125 6.54 6.40 7.42
C ARG A 125 7.57 7.54 7.41
N CYS A 126 7.24 8.69 6.80
CA CYS A 126 8.03 9.91 6.97
C CYS A 126 7.66 10.56 8.32
N PRO A 127 8.62 10.98 9.15
CA PRO A 127 8.35 11.57 10.47
C PRO A 127 7.33 12.72 10.43
N ALA A 128 7.30 13.50 9.35
CA ALA A 128 6.40 14.62 9.16
C ALA A 128 4.92 14.23 8.91
N ALA A 129 4.66 13.05 8.31
CA ALA A 129 3.32 12.64 7.87
C ALA A 129 2.49 11.92 8.94
N ARG A 130 3.09 11.56 10.09
CA ARG A 130 2.36 10.90 11.20
C ARG A 130 1.36 11.82 11.91
N ARG A 131 1.35 13.12 11.65
CA ARG A 131 0.52 14.11 12.36
C ARG A 131 -0.93 14.24 11.85
N SER A 132 -1.31 13.60 10.75
CA SER A 132 -2.67 13.72 10.19
C SER A 132 -3.32 12.34 9.96
N GLY A 133 -3.47 11.56 11.04
CA GLY A 133 -4.09 10.24 11.00
C GLY A 133 -5.62 10.29 11.06
N SER A 134 -6.29 10.76 10.01
CA SER A 134 -7.73 10.55 9.82
C SER A 134 -8.02 9.86 8.48
N GLY A 135 -8.33 8.57 8.57
CA GLY A 135 -9.32 7.93 7.69
C GLY A 135 -8.95 7.69 6.23
N TRP A 136 -8.03 6.77 5.93
CA TRP A 136 -8.05 6.10 4.63
C TRP A 136 -9.04 4.94 4.63
N ARG A 137 -10.31 5.27 4.34
CA ARG A 137 -11.36 4.30 4.00
C ARG A 137 -10.96 3.52 2.75
N ARG A 138 -10.58 2.25 2.90
CA ARG A 138 -10.65 1.28 1.80
C ARG A 138 -12.12 0.96 1.56
N ARG A 139 -12.70 1.47 0.46
CA ARG A 139 -13.93 0.89 -0.10
C ARG A 139 -13.56 -0.49 -0.63
N SER A 140 -13.93 -1.54 0.11
CA SER A 140 -14.01 -2.88 -0.45
C SER A 140 -15.09 -2.89 -1.52
N ALA A 141 -14.71 -3.17 -2.76
CA ALA A 141 -15.64 -3.55 -3.80
C ALA A 141 -16.40 -4.79 -3.31
N ARG A 142 -17.73 -4.65 -3.18
CA ARG A 142 -18.64 -5.79 -3.05
C ARG A 142 -18.75 -6.45 -4.42
N SER A 143 -18.63 -7.77 -4.44
CA SER A 143 -19.39 -8.63 -5.33
C SER A 143 -20.79 -8.80 -4.75
#